data_AF-A0A1F6TY12-F1
#
_entry.id   AF-A0A1F6TY12-F1
#
_cell.length_a   1.000
_cell.length_b   1.000
_cell.length_c   1.000
_cell.angle_alpha   90.00
_cell.angle_beta   90.00
_cell.angle_gamma   90.00
#
_symmetry.space_group_name_H-M   'P 1'
#
loop_
_entity.id
_entity.type
_entity.pdbx_description
1 polymer ?
#
loop_
_entity_poly.entity_id
_entity_poly.type
_entity_poly.pdbx_seq_one_letter_code
_entity_poly.pdbx_strand_id
1 'polypeptide(L)'
;MGSFVGFKCKFCQYEEPSIGVGRGKAEVPFLTLYRCNHCLTIGSTWIHDGKIPRCANCYDDAIVILPDDTRRVNCPKCGEPAMITLKEGSWE
;
A
#
# COMPACT_ATOMS: atom_id res chain seq x y z
N MET A 1 -9.70 -11.48 -6.28
CA MET A 1 -10.13 -11.35 -4.87
C MET A 1 -9.29 -10.28 -4.22
N GLY A 2 -9.93 -9.32 -3.54
CA GLY A 2 -9.26 -8.25 -2.80
C GLY A 2 -9.45 -8.35 -1.30
N SER A 3 -8.59 -7.70 -0.53
CA SER A 3 -8.68 -7.60 0.92
C SER A 3 -8.26 -6.21 1.38
N PHE A 4 -8.90 -5.71 2.43
CA PHE A 4 -8.47 -4.47 3.08
C PHE A 4 -7.33 -4.78 4.05
N VAL A 5 -6.36 -3.88 4.11
CA VAL A 5 -5.32 -3.90 5.13
C VAL A 5 -5.31 -2.58 5.88
N GLY A 6 -5.04 -2.66 7.18
CA GLY A 6 -4.74 -1.50 8.01
C GLY A 6 -3.25 -1.36 8.20
N PHE A 7 -2.74 -0.14 8.05
CA PHE A 7 -1.39 0.19 8.50
C PHE A 7 -1.48 1.04 9.76
N LYS A 8 -0.77 0.64 10.81
CA LYS A 8 -0.59 1.47 12.01
C LYS A 8 0.81 1.31 12.58
N CYS A 9 1.55 2.42 12.68
CA CYS A 9 2.83 2.45 13.35
C CYS A 9 2.64 2.61 14.86
N LYS A 10 3.20 1.71 15.67
CA LYS A 10 3.14 1.79 17.14
C LYS A 10 4.00 2.92 17.73
N PHE A 11 5.01 3.38 17.00
CA PHE A 11 5.96 4.38 17.47
C PHE A 11 5.46 5.81 17.29
N CYS A 12 5.04 6.18 16.07
CA CYS A 12 4.56 7.55 15.78
C CYS A 12 3.04 7.67 15.64
N GLN A 13 2.31 6.57 15.86
CA GLN A 13 0.84 6.50 15.73
C GLN A 13 0.30 6.86 14.34
N TYR A 14 1.16 6.95 13.31
CA TYR A 14 0.73 7.12 11.93
C TYR A 14 -0.13 5.91 11.51
N GLU A 15 -1.31 6.20 10.99
CA GLU A 15 -2.32 5.24 10.60
C GLU A 15 -2.77 5.55 9.18
N GLU A 16 -2.95 4.51 8.37
CA GLU A 16 -3.60 4.61 7.07
C GLU A 16 -4.74 3.57 7.04
N PRO A 17 -6.01 4.04 7.14
CA PRO A 17 -7.14 3.15 7.39
C PRO A 17 -7.66 2.45 6.14
N SER A 18 -7.33 2.97 4.95
CA SER A 18 -8.01 2.63 3.68
C SER A 18 -7.02 2.12 2.63
N ILE A 19 -6.35 1.00 2.94
CA ILE A 19 -5.42 0.38 2.01
C ILE A 19 -6.04 -0.91 1.47
N GLY A 20 -6.07 -1.05 0.16
CA GLY A 20 -6.51 -2.28 -0.50
C GLY A 20 -5.37 -3.07 -1.11
N VAL A 21 -5.46 -4.39 -1.09
CA VAL A 21 -4.57 -5.28 -1.86
C VAL A 21 -5.42 -6.30 -2.57
N GLY A 22 -5.06 -6.68 -3.79
CA GLY A 22 -5.86 -7.65 -4.52
C GLY A 22 -5.35 -7.95 -5.91
N ARG A 23 -5.56 -9.19 -6.34
CA ARG A 23 -5.23 -9.63 -7.70
C ARG A 23 -6.42 -10.37 -8.31
N GLY A 24 -6.64 -10.11 -9.60
CA GLY A 24 -7.61 -10.84 -10.42
C GLY A 24 -7.02 -12.16 -10.94
N LYS A 25 -7.72 -12.83 -11.87
CA LYS A 25 -7.19 -14.01 -12.57
C LYS A 25 -6.12 -13.64 -13.61
N ALA A 26 -6.25 -12.47 -14.21
CA ALA A 26 -5.24 -11.93 -15.13
C ALA A 26 -4.04 -11.39 -14.34
N GLU A 27 -2.86 -11.36 -14.99
CA GLU A 27 -1.64 -10.80 -14.39
C GLU A 27 -1.79 -9.32 -14.06
N VAL A 28 -2.51 -8.56 -14.88
CA VAL A 28 -2.86 -7.15 -14.70
C VAL A 28 -4.32 -6.89 -15.10
N PRO A 29 -5.00 -5.89 -14.53
CA PRO A 29 -4.52 -5.05 -13.44
C PRO A 29 -4.58 -5.74 -12.07
N PHE A 30 -3.67 -5.35 -11.18
CA PHE A 30 -3.68 -5.77 -9.78
C PHE A 30 -3.48 -4.57 -8.85
N LEU A 31 -4.04 -4.65 -7.65
CA LEU A 31 -3.95 -3.64 -6.62
C LEU A 31 -2.85 -4.03 -5.63
N THR A 32 -1.84 -3.19 -5.51
CA THR A 32 -0.67 -3.44 -4.65
C THR A 32 -0.38 -2.25 -3.74
N LEU A 33 0.46 -2.49 -2.74
CA LEU A 33 0.92 -1.52 -1.79
C LEU A 33 2.03 -0.64 -2.37
N TYR A 34 2.04 0.63 -1.98
CA TYR A 34 3.13 1.53 -2.30
C TYR A 34 3.52 2.39 -1.10
N ARG A 35 4.74 2.93 -1.16
CA ARG A 35 5.23 4.02 -0.33
C ARG A 35 5.56 5.22 -1.22
N CYS A 36 4.98 6.39 -0.94
CA CYS A 36 5.40 7.63 -1.59
C CYS A 36 6.62 8.20 -0.89
N ASN A 37 7.68 8.51 -1.64
CA ASN A 37 8.86 9.17 -1.08
C ASN A 37 8.68 10.67 -0.88
N HIS A 38 7.71 11.28 -1.56
CA HIS A 38 7.44 12.72 -1.48
C HIS A 38 6.56 13.08 -0.29
N CYS A 39 5.33 12.53 -0.20
CA CYS A 39 4.41 12.82 0.91
C CYS A 39 4.51 11.83 2.08
N LEU A 40 5.41 10.84 2.00
CA LEU A 40 5.65 9.84 3.04
C LEU A 40 4.40 9.02 3.43
N THR A 41 3.44 8.88 2.52
CA THR A 41 2.25 8.06 2.73
C THR A 41 2.51 6.61 2.31
N ILE A 42 1.88 5.66 3.00
CA ILE A 42 1.65 4.32 2.46
C ILE A 42 0.24 4.30 1.89
N GLY A 43 0.03 3.58 0.79
CA GLY A 43 -1.29 3.44 0.20
C GLY A 43 -1.38 2.23 -0.72
N SER A 44 -2.46 2.16 -1.49
CA SER A 44 -2.66 1.16 -2.53
C SER A 44 -2.84 1.80 -3.90
N THR A 45 -2.32 1.16 -4.94
CA THR A 45 -2.41 1.65 -6.32
C THR A 45 -2.61 0.50 -7.30
N TRP A 46 -3.32 0.78 -8.39
CA TRP A 46 -3.55 -0.19 -9.46
C TRP A 46 -2.35 -0.21 -10.41
N ILE A 47 -1.76 -1.38 -10.56
CA ILE A 47 -0.74 -1.64 -11.57
C ILE A 47 -1.43 -2.09 -12.85
N HIS A 48 -1.15 -1.38 -13.94
CA HIS A 48 -1.56 -1.73 -15.30
C HIS A 48 -0.32 -1.89 -16.17
N ASP A 49 -0.43 -2.67 -17.25
CA ASP A 49 0.63 -2.75 -18.23
C ASP A 49 0.91 -1.38 -18.88
N GLY A 50 2.19 -1.03 -19.01
CA GLY A 50 2.64 0.22 -19.60
C GLY A 50 2.26 1.52 -18.87
N LYS A 51 1.70 1.48 -17.66
CA LYS A 51 1.35 2.69 -16.89
C LYS A 51 2.28 2.91 -15.71
N ILE A 52 2.67 4.17 -15.50
CA ILE A 52 3.43 4.60 -14.33
C ILE A 52 2.45 4.77 -13.16
N PRO A 53 2.58 3.98 -12.09
CA PRO A 53 1.70 4.11 -10.93
C PRO A 53 2.06 5.39 -10.15
N ARG A 54 1.06 6.04 -9.56
CA ARG A 54 1.23 7.32 -8.86
C ARG A 54 0.69 7.24 -7.44
N CYS A 55 1.19 8.14 -6.59
CA CYS A 55 0.66 8.33 -5.26
C CYS A 55 -0.79 8.82 -5.35
N ALA A 56 -1.72 8.12 -4.68
CA ALA A 56 -3.12 8.53 -4.63
C ALA A 56 -3.34 9.83 -3.84
N ASN A 57 -2.39 10.21 -2.97
CA ASN A 57 -2.50 11.40 -2.13
C ASN A 57 -1.89 12.66 -2.78
N CYS A 58 -0.68 12.57 -3.36
CA CYS A 58 0.02 13.73 -3.93
C CYS A 58 0.26 13.66 -5.45
N TYR A 59 -0.20 12.59 -6.11
CA TYR A 59 -0.06 12.36 -7.55
C TYR A 59 1.36 12.27 -8.10
N ASP A 60 2.35 12.22 -7.22
CA ASP A 60 3.77 12.00 -7.53
C ASP A 60 4.00 10.60 -8.12
N ASP A 61 4.91 10.49 -9.08
CA ASP A 61 5.27 9.25 -9.79
C ASP A 61 6.45 8.50 -9.13
N ALA A 62 7.18 9.13 -8.20
CA ALA A 62 8.28 8.52 -7.45
C ALA A 62 7.80 7.66 -6.26
N ILE A 63 6.84 6.78 -6.53
CA ILE A 63 6.39 5.78 -5.55
C ILE A 63 7.23 4.51 -5.60
N VAL A 64 7.41 3.87 -4.45
CA VAL A 64 8.05 2.56 -4.32
C VAL A 64 6.98 1.52 -4.12
N ILE A 65 6.87 0.54 -5.03
CA ILE A 65 5.97 -0.60 -4.86
C ILE A 65 6.53 -1.52 -3.78
N LEU A 66 5.66 -1.90 -2.84
CA LEU A 66 6.01 -2.81 -1.76
C LEU A 66 5.68 -4.26 -2.18
N PRO A 67 6.53 -5.25 -1.88
CA PRO A 67 6.26 -6.66 -2.19
C PRO A 67 4.94 -7.17 -1.59
N ASP A 68 4.30 -8.14 -2.25
CA ASP A 68 3.03 -8.75 -1.80
C ASP A 68 3.12 -9.44 -0.42
N ASP A 69 4.30 -9.94 -0.04
CA ASP A 69 4.57 -10.59 1.25
C ASP A 69 4.93 -9.62 2.38
N THR A 70 4.89 -8.31 2.11
CA THR A 70 5.36 -7.28 3.05
C THR A 70 4.37 -7.04 4.19
N ARG A 71 4.29 -7.96 5.14
CA ARG A 71 3.64 -7.74 6.43
C ARG A 71 4.45 -6.83 7.36
N ARG A 72 5.76 -6.70 7.09
CA ARG A 72 6.70 -5.87 7.85
C ARG A 72 7.27 -4.78 6.94
N VAL A 73 6.89 -3.54 7.19
CA VAL A 73 7.38 -2.36 6.48
C VAL A 73 8.02 -1.41 7.48
N ASN A 74 8.94 -0.56 7.04
CA ASN A 74 9.35 0.58 7.86
C ASN A 74 8.28 1.68 7.77
N CYS A 75 7.94 2.28 8.90
CA CYS A 75 7.03 3.41 8.94
C CYS A 75 7.58 4.55 8.09
N PRO A 76 6.81 5.10 7.14
CA PRO A 76 7.32 6.14 6.26
C PRO A 76 7.51 7.48 6.98
N LYS A 77 6.83 7.67 8.12
CA LYS A 77 6.90 8.90 8.91
C LYS A 77 8.07 8.92 9.90
N CYS A 78 8.41 7.80 10.52
CA CYS A 78 9.42 7.75 11.58
C CYS A 78 10.54 6.71 11.36
N GLY A 79 10.52 5.95 10.27
CA GLY A 79 11.54 4.94 9.95
C GLY A 79 11.45 3.64 10.76
N GLU A 80 10.78 3.66 11.91
CA GLU A 80 10.64 2.49 12.80
C GLU A 80 9.87 1.32 12.15
N PRO A 81 10.17 0.06 12.53
CA PRO A 81 9.44 -1.11 12.06
C PRO A 81 7.93 -1.01 12.36
N ALA A 82 7.12 -1.25 11.35
CA ALA A 82 5.66 -1.26 11.43
C ALA A 82 5.09 -2.52 10.75
N MET A 83 3.86 -2.88 11.14
CA MET A 83 3.17 -4.04 10.59
C MET A 83 1.90 -3.62 9.87
N ILE A 84 1.68 -4.25 8.71
CA ILE A 84 0.42 -4.19 7.99
C ILE A 84 -0.44 -5.34 8.49
N THR A 85 -1.57 -5.00 9.11
CA THR A 85 -2.55 -5.94 9.62
C THR A 85 -3.65 -6.14 8.59
N LEU A 86 -3.94 -7.39 8.25
CA LEU A 86 -5.13 -7.73 7.45
C LEU A 86 -6.37 -7.27 8.22
N LYS A 87 -7.25 -6.51 7.58
CA LYS A 87 -8.58 -6.23 8.09
C LYS A 87 -9.52 -7.29 7.51
N GLU A 88 -10.39 -7.86 8.34
CA GLU A 88 -11.45 -8.73 7.83
C GLU A 88 -12.39 -7.91 6.92
N GLY A 89 -12.50 -8.35 5.67
CA GLY A 89 -13.18 -7.61 4.60
C GLY A 89 -12.63 -8.02 3.25
N SER A 90 -13.06 -9.19 2.75
CA SER A 90 -12.85 -9.58 1.37
C SER A 90 -13.93 -8.92 0.50
N TRP A 91 -13.54 -8.27 -0.59
CA TRP A 91 -14.49 -7.92 -1.65
C TRP A 91 -14.30 -8.84 -2.85
N GLU A 92 -15.43 -9.28 -3.40
CA GLU A 92 -15.51 -10.02 -4.67
C GLU A 92 -15.42 -9.07 -5.86
#